data_AF-N9C1B0-F1
#
_entry.id   AF-N9C1B0-F1
#
_cell.length_a   1.000
_cell.length_b   1.000
_cell.length_c   1.000
_cell.angle_alpha   90.00
_cell.angle_beta   90.00
_cell.angle_gamma   90.00
#
_symmetry.space_group_name_H-M   'P 1'
#
loop_
_entity.id
_entity.type
_entity.pdbx_description
1 polymer ?
#
loop_
_entity_poly.entity_id
_entity_poly.type
_entity_poly.pdbx_seq_one_letter_code
_entity_poly.pdbx_strand_id
1 'polypeptide(L)' 'MKNIMLKTIAVSALLLGGMTLANAEEATVSKAETNAQVKACAKKKQGDWATYGYKGVTFNGTCQPNENGKLQFKAPAP' A
#
# COMPACT_ATOMS: atom_id res chain seq x y z
N MET A 1 -7.45 59.84 4.65
CA MET A 1 -6.28 59.25 3.94
C MET A 1 -5.62 58.24 4.88
N LYS A 2 -5.30 57.05 4.35
CA LYS A 2 -4.62 55.89 4.96
C LYS A 2 -5.46 54.96 5.85
N ASN A 3 -5.99 53.94 5.19
CA ASN A 3 -6.36 52.64 5.74
C ASN A 3 -5.08 51.91 6.20
N ILE A 4 -5.03 51.49 7.47
CA ILE A 4 -3.99 50.60 8.01
C ILE A 4 -4.70 49.55 8.88
N MET A 5 -5.10 48.41 8.33
CA MET A 5 -4.32 47.17 8.28
C MET A 5 -3.52 46.94 9.58
N LEU A 6 -4.21 46.42 10.60
CA LEU A 6 -3.54 45.68 11.67
C LEU A 6 -4.52 44.67 12.28
N LYS A 7 -4.84 43.64 11.48
CA LYS A 7 -5.53 42.46 11.96
C LYS A 7 -4.50 41.44 12.46
N THR A 8 -4.70 41.07 13.71
CA THR A 8 -4.57 39.71 14.26
C THR A 8 -3.18 39.10 14.42
N ILE A 9 -2.74 39.17 15.69
CA ILE A 9 -2.36 38.03 16.55
C ILE A 9 -1.20 37.16 16.04
N ALA A 10 -0.03 37.46 16.60
CA ALA A 10 1.06 36.53 16.75
C ALA A 10 0.62 35.31 17.57
N VAL A 11 0.69 34.12 16.96
CA VAL A 11 0.85 32.86 17.72
C VAL A 11 2.10 32.18 17.18
N SER A 12 3.05 32.10 18.10
CA SER A 12 4.38 31.54 17.99
C SER A 12 4.38 30.07 17.55
N ALA A 13 5.38 29.77 16.73
CA ALA A 13 6.29 28.63 16.85
C ALA A 13 5.71 27.27 17.30
N LEU A 14 5.57 26.36 16.36
CA LEU A 14 5.94 24.96 16.58
C LEU A 14 6.72 24.44 15.37
N LEU A 15 8.04 24.47 15.51
CA LEU A 15 8.97 23.67 14.73
C LEU A 15 8.97 22.25 15.30
N LEU A 16 8.32 21.32 14.60
CA LEU A 16 8.61 19.88 14.62
C LEU A 16 8.33 19.44 13.17
N GLY A 17 9.33 19.32 12.30
CA GLY A 17 10.32 18.26 12.36
C GLY A 17 9.76 17.04 11.62
N GLY A 18 10.21 16.79 10.39
CA GLY A 18 9.96 15.53 9.69
C GLY A 18 9.66 15.62 8.19
N MET A 19 10.55 16.20 7.39
CA MET A 19 10.67 15.78 5.98
C MET A 19 11.42 14.45 5.94
N THR A 20 10.72 13.32 5.90
CA THR A 20 11.20 12.07 5.27
C THR A 20 10.03 11.10 5.14
N LEU A 21 9.41 11.03 3.97
CA LEU A 21 8.93 9.75 3.45
C LEU A 21 10.00 9.27 2.49
N ALA A 22 11.10 8.79 3.05
CA ALA A 22 11.93 7.83 2.36
C ALA A 22 11.09 6.55 2.26
N ASN A 23 10.28 6.44 1.21
CA ASN A 23 9.80 5.15 0.76
C ASN A 23 11.03 4.43 0.23
N ALA A 24 11.83 3.87 1.14
CA ALA A 24 12.55 2.66 0.83
C ALA A 24 11.47 1.71 0.29
N GLU A 25 11.58 1.44 -1.01
CA GLU A 25 10.95 0.35 -1.72
C GLU A 25 11.44 -0.96 -1.09
N GLU A 26 11.06 -1.21 0.16
CA GLU A 26 11.22 -2.48 0.81
C GLU A 26 9.85 -3.14 0.77
N ALA A 27 9.81 -4.31 0.17
CA ALA A 27 8.65 -5.10 -0.16
C ALA A 27 7.88 -5.61 1.07
N THR A 28 7.42 -4.72 1.95
CA THR A 28 6.48 -5.05 3.01
C THR A 28 5.08 -5.00 2.41
N VAL A 29 4.71 -6.06 1.69
CA VAL A 29 3.31 -6.32 1.30
C VAL A 29 2.47 -6.21 2.57
N SER A 30 1.53 -5.27 2.60
CA SER A 30 0.74 -5.04 3.82
C SER A 30 -0.12 -6.27 4.13
N LYS A 31 -0.45 -6.49 5.41
CA LYS A 31 -1.34 -7.60 5.82
C LYS A 31 -2.69 -7.59 5.07
N ALA A 32 -3.20 -6.41 4.71
CA ALA A 32 -4.41 -6.26 3.92
C ALA A 32 -4.22 -6.75 2.47
N GLU A 33 -3.06 -6.45 1.88
CA GLU A 33 -2.72 -6.93 0.55
C GLU A 33 -2.49 -8.45 0.54
N THR A 34 -1.76 -8.99 1.51
CA THR A 34 -1.58 -10.44 1.67
C THR A 34 -2.92 -11.15 1.81
N ASN A 35 -3.88 -10.56 2.54
CA ASN A 35 -5.23 -11.12 2.63
C ASN A 35 -5.96 -11.12 1.29
N ALA A 36 -5.84 -10.06 0.49
CA ALA A 36 -6.41 -10.00 -0.85
C ALA A 36 -5.78 -11.05 -1.77
N GLN A 37 -4.46 -11.22 -1.73
CA GLN A 37 -3.72 -12.23 -2.49
C GLN A 37 -4.13 -13.67 -2.12
N VAL A 38 -4.34 -13.96 -0.83
CA VAL A 38 -4.83 -15.28 -0.38
C VAL A 38 -6.29 -15.49 -0.79
N LYS A 39 -7.14 -14.45 -0.68
CA LYS A 39 -8.55 -14.53 -1.10
C LYS A 39 -8.70 -14.81 -2.60
N ALA A 40 -7.84 -14.23 -3.42
CA ALA A 40 -7.80 -14.50 -4.86
C ALA A 40 -7.58 -15.99 -5.19
N CYS A 41 -6.95 -16.72 -4.26
CA CYS A 41 -6.60 -18.13 -4.41
C CYS A 41 -7.46 -19.09 -3.57
N ALA A 42 -8.43 -18.62 -2.78
CA ALA A 42 -9.13 -19.43 -1.78
C ALA A 42 -9.92 -20.64 -2.35
N LYS A 43 -10.25 -20.64 -3.64
CA LYS A 43 -10.96 -21.73 -4.34
C LYS A 43 -10.21 -22.24 -5.57
N LYS A 44 -8.92 -21.92 -5.65
CA LYS A 44 -8.04 -22.26 -6.78
C LYS A 44 -7.12 -23.42 -6.39
N LYS A 45 -6.54 -24.07 -7.38
CA LYS A 45 -5.47 -25.05 -7.21
C LYS A 45 -4.10 -24.35 -7.39
N GLN A 46 -3.04 -25.01 -6.95
CA GLN A 46 -1.69 -24.55 -7.23
C GLN A 46 -1.48 -24.44 -8.75
N GLY A 47 -0.90 -23.32 -9.20
CA GLY A 47 -0.65 -23.02 -10.61
C GLY A 47 -1.84 -22.41 -11.35
N ASP A 48 -3.04 -22.38 -10.76
CA ASP A 48 -4.20 -21.76 -11.40
C ASP A 48 -3.98 -20.26 -11.59
N TRP A 49 -4.51 -19.74 -12.70
CA TRP A 49 -4.55 -18.32 -12.96
C TRP A 49 -5.45 -17.59 -11.95
N ALA A 50 -4.95 -16.47 -11.45
CA ALA A 50 -5.64 -15.58 -10.54
C ALA A 50 -5.37 -14.10 -10.89
N THR A 51 -6.37 -13.28 -10.57
CA THR A 51 -6.33 -11.84 -10.72
C THR A 51 -6.91 -11.22 -9.45
N TYR A 52 -6.28 -10.17 -8.93
CA TYR A 52 -6.83 -9.42 -7.80
C TYR A 52 -6.58 -7.92 -7.94
N GLY A 53 -7.46 -7.13 -7.34
CA GLY A 53 -7.32 -5.69 -7.25
C GLY A 53 -6.84 -5.26 -5.87
N TYR A 54 -5.87 -4.36 -5.81
CA TYR A 54 -5.43 -3.72 -4.56
C TYR A 54 -4.98 -2.29 -4.82
N LYS A 55 -5.45 -1.34 -4.00
CA LYS A 55 -5.19 0.11 -4.15
C LYS A 55 -5.44 0.66 -5.58
N GLY A 56 -6.49 0.17 -6.25
CA GLY A 56 -6.84 0.61 -7.60
C GLY A 56 -6.01 0.00 -8.73
N VAL A 57 -5.05 -0.88 -8.41
CA VAL A 57 -4.24 -1.61 -9.38
C VAL A 57 -4.73 -3.06 -9.47
N THR A 58 -4.77 -3.60 -10.68
CA THR A 58 -5.12 -5.01 -10.94
C THR A 58 -3.85 -5.79 -11.25
N PHE A 59 -3.65 -6.91 -10.54
CA PHE A 59 -2.49 -7.78 -10.67
C PHE A 59 -2.91 -9.13 -11.26
N ASN A 60 -2.11 -9.66 -12.18
CA ASN A 60 -2.34 -10.94 -12.86
C ASN A 60 -1.17 -11.90 -12.61
N GLY A 61 -1.47 -13.19 -12.41
CA GLY A 61 -0.47 -14.17 -12.06
C GLY A 61 -1.09 -15.51 -11.68
N THR A 62 -0.38 -16.26 -10.84
CA THR A 62 -0.79 -17.63 -10.48
C THR A 62 -0.84 -17.83 -8.97
N CYS A 63 -1.63 -18.81 -8.54
CA CYS A 63 -1.67 -19.21 -7.14
C CYS A 63 -0.53 -20.17 -6.80
N GLN A 64 0.35 -19.77 -5.89
CA GLN A 64 1.46 -20.60 -5.39
C GLN A 64 1.37 -20.81 -3.88
N PRO A 65 1.96 -21.89 -3.33
CA PRO A 65 2.05 -22.08 -1.89
C PRO A 65 2.89 -20.98 -1.25
N ASN A 66 2.41 -20.44 -0.13
CA ASN A 66 3.21 -19.58 0.75
C ASN A 66 3.82 -20.39 1.90
N GLU A 67 4.59 -19.70 2.76
CA GLU A 67 5.27 -20.31 3.92
C GLU A 67 4.32 -20.95 4.93
N ASN A 68 3.03 -20.57 4.92
CA ASN A 68 2.00 -21.13 5.79
C ASN A 68 1.24 -22.30 5.13
N GLY A 69 1.69 -22.78 3.97
CA GLY A 69 1.04 -23.86 3.22
C GLY A 69 -0.30 -23.48 2.57
N LYS A 70 -0.68 -22.19 2.57
CA LYS A 70 -1.88 -21.69 1.88
C LYS A 70 -1.50 -21.22 0.49
N LEU A 71 -2.46 -21.29 -0.44
CA LEU A 71 -2.28 -20.65 -1.74
C LEU A 71 -2.41 -19.13 -1.63
N GLN A 72 -1.46 -18.45 -2.23
CA GLN A 72 -1.38 -17.00 -2.33
C GLN A 72 -0.99 -16.63 -3.76
N PHE A 73 -1.52 -15.50 -4.23
CA PHE A 73 -1.14 -14.97 -5.53
C PHE A 73 0.39 -14.71 -5.60
N LYS A 74 0.99 -15.09 -6.72
CA LYS A 74 2.37 -14.76 -7.10
C LYS A 74 2.36 -14.18 -8.51
N ALA A 75 2.98 -13.01 -8.68
CA ALA A 75 3.21 -12.43 -10.00
C ALA A 75 4.16 -13.34 -10.82
N PRO A 76 4.00 -13.41 -12.15
CA PRO A 76 4.95 -14.11 -13.01
C PRO A 76 6.32 -13.43 -12.90
N ALA A 77 7.40 -14.23 -12.99
CA ALA A 77 8.73 -13.67 -13.16
C ALA A 77 8.80 -12.90 -14.49
N PRO A 78 9.52 -11.76 -14.55
CA PRO A 78 9.76 -11.04 -15.80
C PRO A 78 10.53 -11.88 -16.83
#